data_AF-A0A2Z6N5W4-F1
#
_entry.id   AF-A0A2Z6N5W4-F1
#
_cell.length_a   1.000
_cell.length_b   1.000
_cell.length_c   1.000
_cell.angle_alpha   90.00
_cell.angle_beta   90.00
_cell.angle_gamma   90.00
#
_symmetry.space_group_name_H-M   'P 1'
#
loop_
_entity.id
_entity.type
_entity.pdbx_description
1 polymer ?
#
loop_
_entity_poly.entity_id
_entity_poly.type
_entity_poly.pdbx_seq_one_letter_code
_entity_poly.pdbx_strand_id
1 'polypeptide(L)'
;MTNVMSQMPLSRLTKSNYDNWSVQMKALLRALEAWEVTRDGFEEPEDTAGYTAAQNKALKETRSKDKTTLYVLFRAVDESGFEKITGSTTSKES
;
A
#
# COMPACT_ATOMS: atom_id res chain seq x y z
N MET A 1 16.97 9.48 -8.75
CA MET A 1 15.58 9.95 -8.64
C MET A 1 15.29 10.15 -7.17
N THR A 2 15.16 11.41 -6.75
CA THR A 2 14.79 11.80 -5.39
C THR A 2 13.51 11.06 -5.00
N ASN A 3 13.53 10.32 -3.89
CA ASN A 3 12.39 9.55 -3.42
C ASN A 3 11.32 10.55 -2.94
N VAL A 4 10.47 11.03 -3.86
CA VAL A 4 9.39 12.00 -3.61
C VAL A 4 8.51 11.54 -2.45
N MET A 5 8.36 10.22 -2.28
CA MET A 5 7.63 9.65 -1.16
C MET A 5 8.30 9.98 0.18
N SER A 6 9.63 9.93 0.31
CA SER A 6 10.38 10.14 1.57
C SER A 6 10.26 11.55 2.14
N GLN A 7 9.86 12.54 1.34
CA GLN A 7 9.77 13.96 1.77
C GLN A 7 8.32 14.45 1.91
N MET A 8 7.34 13.66 1.49
CA MET A 8 5.94 14.06 1.57
C MET A 8 5.44 13.95 3.02
N PRO A 9 4.97 15.04 3.64
CA PRO A 9 4.43 14.99 5.00
C PRO A 9 3.15 14.17 4.99
N LEU A 10 3.12 13.08 5.75
CA LEU A 10 1.93 12.26 5.96
C LEU A 10 1.36 12.54 7.34
N SER A 11 0.05 12.80 7.37
CA SER A 11 -0.70 12.84 8.61
C SER A 11 -0.69 11.45 9.23
N ARG A 12 -0.29 11.34 10.50
CA ARG A 12 -0.45 10.09 11.25
C ARG A 12 -1.90 9.88 11.64
N LEU A 13 -2.37 8.65 11.54
CA LEU A 13 -3.68 8.23 12.01
C LEU A 13 -3.71 8.37 13.53
N THR A 14 -4.76 9.01 14.04
CA THR A 14 -5.08 9.10 15.45
C THR A 14 -6.52 8.65 15.68
N LYS A 15 -6.91 8.47 16.95
CA LYS A 15 -8.28 8.07 17.30
C LYS A 15 -9.37 9.07 16.85
N SER A 16 -9.01 10.32 16.56
CA SER A 16 -9.97 11.40 16.30
C SER A 16 -9.90 12.00 14.90
N ASN A 17 -8.95 11.59 14.05
CA ASN A 17 -8.75 12.20 12.74
C ASN A 17 -9.05 11.27 11.55
N TYR A 18 -9.66 10.10 11.78
CA TYR A 18 -9.86 9.05 10.78
C TYR A 18 -10.49 9.57 9.48
N ASP A 19 -11.56 10.37 9.56
CA ASP A 19 -12.25 10.87 8.36
C ASP A 19 -11.33 11.71 7.47
N ASN A 20 -10.62 12.69 8.06
CA ASN A 20 -9.67 13.52 7.33
C ASN A 20 -8.46 12.72 6.83
N TRP A 21 -7.95 11.81 7.67
CA TRP A 21 -6.84 10.91 7.32
C TRP A 21 -7.20 10.02 6.13
N SER A 22 -8.39 9.40 6.14
CA SER A 22 -8.86 8.48 5.10
C SER A 22 -8.98 9.18 3.74
N VAL A 23 -9.44 10.43 3.70
CA VAL A 23 -9.52 11.25 2.48
C VAL A 23 -8.13 11.53 1.93
N GLN A 24 -7.18 11.93 2.79
CA GLN A 24 -5.79 12.20 2.40
C GLN A 24 -5.09 10.95 1.87
N MET A 25 -5.24 9.82 2.57
CA MET A 25 -4.62 8.55 2.17
C MET A 25 -5.20 8.02 0.86
N LYS A 26 -6.51 8.12 0.66
CA LYS A 26 -7.15 7.75 -0.60
C LYS A 26 -6.70 8.63 -1.76
N ALA A 27 -6.55 9.94 -1.57
CA ALA A 27 -6.03 10.84 -2.59
C ALA A 27 -4.57 10.51 -2.95
N LEU A 28 -3.73 10.26 -1.93
CA LEU A 28 -2.33 9.90 -2.12
C LEU A 28 -2.17 8.57 -2.86
N LEU A 29 -2.86 7.51 -2.42
CA LEU A 29 -2.76 6.19 -3.04
C LEU A 29 -3.25 6.19 -4.49
N ARG A 30 -4.24 7.01 -4.83
CA ARG A 30 -4.66 7.22 -6.23
C ARG A 30 -3.59 7.94 -7.06
N ALA A 31 -2.93 8.96 -6.49
CA ALA A 31 -1.82 9.64 -7.15
C ALA A 31 -0.61 8.71 -7.37
N LEU A 32 -0.47 7.67 -6.55
CA LEU A 32 0.54 6.62 -6.67
C LEU A 32 0.07 5.41 -7.49
N GLU A 33 -1.14 5.47 -8.06
CA GLU A 33 -1.79 4.36 -8.79
C GLU A 33 -1.82 3.03 -8.02
N ALA A 34 -1.87 3.11 -6.68
CA ALA A 34 -1.76 1.99 -5.76
C ALA A 34 -3.08 1.69 -5.03
N TRP A 35 -4.08 2.57 -5.18
CA TRP A 35 -5.39 2.44 -4.54
C TRP A 35 -6.12 1.13 -4.91
N GLU A 36 -5.99 0.71 -6.17
CA GLU A 36 -6.58 -0.52 -6.68
C GLU A 36 -6.06 -1.74 -5.91
N VAL A 37 -4.75 -1.78 -5.62
CA VAL A 37 -4.14 -2.86 -4.83
C VAL A 37 -4.61 -2.84 -3.38
N THR A 38 -4.87 -1.66 -2.81
CA THR A 38 -5.45 -1.56 -1.46
C THR A 38 -6.88 -2.13 -1.42
N ARG A 39 -7.68 -1.88 -2.46
CA ARG A 39 -9.09 -2.31 -2.52
C ARG A 39 -9.21 -3.79 -2.85
N ASP A 40 -8.49 -4.25 -3.86
CA ASP A 40 -8.64 -5.59 -4.42
C ASP A 40 -7.74 -6.61 -3.71
N GLY A 41 -6.73 -6.12 -2.97
CA GLY A 41 -5.66 -6.91 -2.41
C GLY A 41 -4.64 -7.32 -3.47
N PHE A 42 -3.48 -7.75 -2.99
CA PHE A 42 -2.48 -8.44 -3.81
C PHE A 42 -2.09 -9.73 -3.11
N GLU A 43 -2.16 -10.82 -3.85
CA GLU A 43 -1.69 -12.13 -3.43
C GLU A 43 -0.54 -12.53 -4.34
N GLU A 44 0.59 -12.87 -3.73
CA GLU A 44 1.78 -13.24 -4.47
C GLU A 44 1.58 -14.63 -5.09
N PRO A 45 1.69 -14.79 -6.43
CA PRO A 45 1.53 -16.10 -7.05
C PRO A 45 2.64 -17.06 -6.60
N GLU A 46 2.26 -18.29 -6.23
CA GLU A 46 3.22 -19.33 -5.82
C GLU A 46 4.08 -19.83 -6.99
N ASP A 47 3.53 -19.85 -8.20
CA ASP A 47 4.23 -20.23 -9.42
C ASP A 47 3.98 -19.21 -10.54
N THR A 48 5.05 -18.89 -11.26
CA THR A 48 5.04 -17.98 -12.43
C THR A 48 5.63 -18.66 -13.67
N ALA A 49 5.88 -19.97 -13.61
CA ALA A 49 6.34 -20.76 -14.73
C ALA A 49 5.34 -20.65 -15.90
N GLY A 50 5.87 -20.43 -17.10
CA GLY A 50 5.06 -20.24 -18.31
C GLY A 50 4.46 -18.85 -18.47
N TYR A 51 4.69 -17.91 -17.54
CA TYR A 51 4.26 -16.53 -17.73
C TYR A 51 4.95 -15.90 -18.94
N THR A 52 4.15 -15.22 -19.76
CA THR A 52 4.64 -14.37 -20.84
C THR A 52 5.39 -13.15 -20.28
N ALA A 53 6.16 -12.47 -21.13
CA ALA A 53 6.81 -11.21 -20.76
C ALA A 53 5.80 -10.15 -20.28
N ALA A 54 4.61 -10.11 -20.89
CA ALA A 54 3.55 -9.18 -20.50
C ALA A 54 2.98 -9.49 -19.10
N GLN A 55 2.75 -10.76 -18.78
CA GLN A 55 2.28 -11.18 -17.45
C GLN A 55 3.32 -10.91 -16.37
N ASN A 56 4.60 -11.20 -16.64
CA ASN A 56 5.69 -10.89 -15.72
C ASN A 56 5.83 -9.38 -15.47
N LYS A 57 5.64 -8.56 -16.50
CA LYS A 57 5.63 -7.11 -16.37
C LYS A 57 4.47 -6.63 -15.49
N ALA A 58 3.25 -7.11 -15.76
CA ALA A 58 2.08 -6.77 -14.96
C ALA A 58 2.24 -7.19 -13.49
N LEU A 59 2.75 -8.40 -13.23
CA LEU A 59 3.03 -8.88 -11.87
C LEU A 59 4.02 -7.95 -11.14
N LYS A 60 5.10 -7.55 -11.80
CA LYS A 60 6.08 -6.62 -11.23
C LYS A 60 5.48 -5.25 -10.90
N GLU A 61 4.60 -4.74 -11.76
CA GLU A 61 3.91 -3.47 -11.54
C GLU A 61 2.96 -3.57 -10.34
N THR A 62 2.12 -4.60 -10.27
CA THR A 62 1.22 -4.83 -9.13
C THR A 62 1.99 -5.02 -7.83
N ARG A 63 3.06 -5.83 -7.83
CA ARG A 63 3.94 -6.02 -6.66
C ARG A 63 4.59 -4.70 -6.22
N SER A 64 4.93 -3.81 -7.15
CA SER A 64 5.48 -2.49 -6.82
C SER A 64 4.44 -1.56 -6.19
N LYS A 65 3.19 -1.64 -6.66
CA LYS A 65 2.05 -0.87 -6.12
C LYS A 65 1.66 -1.35 -4.73
N ASP A 66 1.69 -2.67 -4.50
CA ASP A 66 1.50 -3.27 -3.17
C ASP A 66 2.52 -2.75 -2.15
N LYS A 67 3.82 -2.86 -2.48
CA LYS A 67 4.91 -2.36 -1.63
C LYS A 67 4.80 -0.85 -1.36
N THR A 68 4.38 -0.08 -2.36
CA THR A 68 4.12 1.35 -2.21
C THR A 68 3.00 1.61 -1.21
N THR A 69 1.90 0.87 -1.31
CA THR A 69 0.77 0.94 -0.38
C THR A 69 1.21 0.65 1.05
N LEU A 70 1.90 -0.48 1.26
CA LEU A 70 2.39 -0.88 2.58
C LEU A 70 3.33 0.17 3.19
N TYR A 71 4.28 0.67 2.41
CA TYR A 71 5.20 1.71 2.86
C TYR A 71 4.46 2.99 3.28
N VAL A 72 3.48 3.42 2.50
CA VAL A 72 2.67 4.61 2.80
C VAL A 72 1.84 4.41 4.06
N LEU A 73 1.20 3.24 4.22
CA LEU A 73 0.43 2.90 5.42
C LEU A 73 1.31 2.89 6.67
N PHE A 74 2.47 2.23 6.64
CA PHE A 74 3.38 2.14 7.79
C PHE A 74 3.85 3.51 8.29
N ARG A 75 4.05 4.48 7.40
CA ARG A 75 4.40 5.85 7.82
C ARG A 75 3.22 6.67 8.31
N ALA A 76 2.03 6.31 7.85
CA ALA A 76 0.79 7.01 8.15
C ALA A 76 0.13 6.51 9.44
N VAL A 77 0.67 5.48 10.09
CA VAL A 77 0.23 5.00 11.41
C VAL A 77 1.31 5.23 12.47
N ASP A 78 0.91 5.24 13.74
CA ASP A 78 1.86 5.15 14.86
C ASP A 78 2.23 3.68 15.15
N GLU A 79 3.16 3.45 16.07
CA GLU A 79 3.64 2.10 16.44
C GLU A 79 2.50 1.18 16.89
N SER A 80 1.48 1.74 17.55
CA SER A 80 0.28 0.99 17.98
C SER A 80 -0.65 0.60 16.82
N GLY A 81 -0.73 1.44 15.78
CA GLY A 81 -1.42 1.12 14.53
C GLY A 81 -0.62 0.15 13.65
N PHE A 82 0.71 0.22 13.70
CA PHE A 82 1.61 -0.67 12.98
C PHE A 82 1.48 -2.12 13.43
N GLU A 83 1.39 -2.39 14.74
CA GLU A 83 1.18 -3.75 15.28
C GLU A 83 -0.15 -4.37 14.81
N LYS A 84 -1.19 -3.56 14.66
CA LYS A 84 -2.50 -4.03 14.13
C LYS A 84 -2.45 -4.35 12.64
N ILE A 85 -1.71 -3.56 11.86
CA ILE A 85 -1.55 -3.78 10.42
C ILE A 85 -0.62 -4.96 10.14
N THR A 86 0.47 -5.11 10.89
CA THR A 86 1.46 -6.18 10.71
C THR A 86 1.03 -7.54 11.25
N GLY A 87 0.06 -7.57 12.17
CA GLY A 87 -0.61 -8.81 12.58
C GLY A 87 -1.51 -9.41 11.48
N SER A 88 -1.91 -8.61 10.49
CA SER A 88 -2.64 -9.08 9.29
C SER A 88 -1.65 -9.32 8.16
N THR A 89 -1.29 -10.58 7.91
CA THR A 89 -0.34 -10.97 6.85
C THR A 89 -0.86 -10.73 5.43
N THR A 90 -2.11 -10.26 5.27
CA THR A 90 -2.70 -9.84 3.99
C THR A 90 -3.67 -8.67 4.18
N SER A 91 -3.84 -7.83 3.14
CA SER A 91 -4.83 -6.71 3.10
C SER A 91 -6.29 -7.17 3.29
N LYS A 92 -6.54 -8.47 3.38
CA LYS A 92 -7.87 -9.08 3.53
C LYS A 92 -8.32 -9.26 4.98
N GLU A 93 -7.40 -9.14 5.95
CA GLU A 93 -7.68 -9.34 7.38
C GLU A 93 -7.68 -8.07 8.23
N SER A 94 -7.49 -6.90 7.61
CA SER A 94 -7.55 -5.58 8.28
C SER A 94 -8.95 -5.00 8.43
#